data_AF-A0A973HBS6-F1
#
_entry.id   AF-A0A973HBS6-F1
#
_cell.length_a   1.000
_cell.length_b   1.000
_cell.length_c   1.000
_cell.angle_alpha   90.00
_cell.angle_beta   90.00
_cell.angle_gamma   90.00
#
_symmetry.space_group_name_H-M   'P 1'
#
loop_
_entity.id
_entity.type
_entity.pdbx_description
1 polymer ?
#
loop_
_entity_poly.entity_id
_entity_poly.type
_entity_poly.pdbx_seq_one_letter_code
_entity_poly.pdbx_strand_id
1 'polypeptide(L)'
;RRELSVAEPPEDRTGGDDSSAAEVRLVMRGALARLTARQRTVLVLRYFEDLPEADVARILGCSVGTVRSTTHRSLARLRTLAPELAALNAPSRPSRDFAPVEVRP
;
A
#
# COMPACT_ATOMS: atom_id res chain seq x y z
N ARG A 1 -25.40 -34.22 -19.74
CA ARG A 1 -25.10 -33.29 -18.62
C ARG A 1 -24.57 -32.02 -19.28
N ARG A 2 -25.34 -30.92 -19.29
CA ARG A 2 -25.00 -29.67 -19.98
C ARG A 2 -24.09 -28.85 -19.05
N GLU A 3 -22.85 -28.64 -19.47
CA GLU A 3 -21.96 -27.68 -18.82
C GLU A 3 -22.38 -26.28 -19.27
N LEU A 4 -22.76 -25.42 -18.32
CA LEU A 4 -22.96 -24.01 -18.58
C LEU A 4 -21.62 -23.33 -18.31
N SER A 5 -20.85 -23.11 -19.39
CA SER A 5 -19.71 -22.20 -19.37
C SER A 5 -20.27 -20.78 -19.26
N VAL A 6 -20.14 -20.16 -18.09
CA VAL A 6 -20.43 -18.73 -17.92
C VAL A 6 -19.17 -17.97 -18.33
N ALA A 7 -19.05 -17.69 -19.63
CA ALA A 7 -18.17 -16.65 -20.13
C ALA A 7 -18.95 -15.34 -20.15
N GLU A 8 -19.28 -14.82 -18.97
CA GLU A 8 -19.66 -13.41 -18.84
C GLU A 8 -18.40 -12.68 -18.39
N PRO A 9 -17.74 -11.91 -19.30
CA PRO A 9 -16.70 -11.01 -18.85
C PRO A 9 -17.34 -10.03 -17.85
N PRO A 10 -16.68 -9.71 -16.72
CA PRO A 10 -17.24 -8.79 -15.76
C PRO A 10 -17.61 -7.49 -16.47
N GLU A 11 -18.91 -7.15 -16.44
CA GLU A 11 -19.43 -5.91 -17.00
C GLU A 11 -18.64 -4.73 -16.41
N ASP A 12 -18.23 -3.81 -17.28
CA ASP A 12 -17.35 -2.67 -17.03
C ASP A 12 -17.75 -1.84 -15.80
N ARG A 13 -17.29 -2.28 -14.63
CA ARG A 13 -17.05 -1.45 -13.45
C ARG A 13 -15.63 -1.81 -13.00
N THR A 14 -14.71 -0.83 -12.97
CA THR A 14 -13.36 -0.91 -12.34
C THR A 14 -12.13 -1.01 -13.26
N GLY A 15 -12.07 -0.32 -14.41
CA GLY A 15 -10.80 -0.12 -15.13
C GLY A 15 -9.81 0.82 -14.40
N GLY A 16 -10.32 1.72 -13.54
CA GLY A 16 -9.51 2.71 -12.81
C GLY A 16 -8.78 2.16 -11.58
N ASP A 17 -9.47 1.39 -10.73
CA ASP A 17 -8.89 0.99 -9.43
C ASP A 17 -7.82 -0.10 -9.58
N ASP A 18 -7.96 -1.06 -10.52
CA ASP A 18 -6.91 -2.09 -10.69
C ASP A 18 -5.65 -1.51 -11.34
N SER A 19 -5.80 -0.58 -12.30
CA SER A 19 -4.67 0.14 -12.88
C SER A 19 -3.97 1.00 -11.82
N SER A 20 -4.71 1.71 -10.99
CA SER A 20 -4.16 2.51 -9.88
C SER A 20 -3.46 1.61 -8.84
N ALA A 21 -4.06 0.47 -8.48
CA ALA A 21 -3.45 -0.48 -7.56
C ALA A 21 -2.17 -1.11 -8.13
N ALA A 22 -2.13 -1.39 -9.43
CA ALA A 22 -0.93 -1.86 -10.12
C ALA A 22 0.19 -0.80 -10.11
N GLU A 23 -0.15 0.46 -10.36
CA GLU A 23 0.77 1.59 -10.30
C GLU A 23 1.35 1.77 -8.89
N VAL A 24 0.51 1.75 -7.85
CA VAL A 24 0.93 1.79 -6.44
C VAL A 24 1.92 0.65 -6.14
N ARG A 25 1.61 -0.58 -6.57
CA ARG A 25 2.50 -1.75 -6.35
C ARG A 25 3.85 -1.56 -7.04
N LEU A 26 3.87 -1.04 -8.28
CA LEU A 26 5.10 -0.82 -9.04
C LEU A 26 5.99 0.23 -8.36
N VAL A 27 5.41 1.38 -8.01
CA VAL A 27 6.11 2.46 -7.31
C VAL A 27 6.65 1.98 -5.96
N MET A 28 5.81 1.31 -5.16
CA MET A 28 6.21 0.81 -3.85
C MET A 28 7.37 -0.18 -3.93
N ARG A 29 7.33 -1.12 -4.89
CA ARG A 29 8.44 -2.06 -5.14
C ARG A 29 9.73 -1.34 -5.53
N GLY A 30 9.64 -0.34 -6.41
CA GLY A 30 10.79 0.49 -6.80
C GLY A 30 11.38 1.26 -5.63
N ALA A 31 10.55 1.85 -4.77
CA ALA A 31 10.97 2.57 -3.58
C ALA A 31 11.66 1.66 -2.55
N LEU A 32 11.07 0.49 -2.26
CA LEU A 32 11.64 -0.50 -1.35
C LEU A 32 12.99 -1.05 -1.86
N ALA A 33 13.15 -1.21 -3.19
CA ALA A 33 14.41 -1.65 -3.79
C ALA A 33 15.57 -0.68 -3.54
N ARG A 34 15.29 0.62 -3.35
CA ARG A 34 16.27 1.68 -3.08
C ARG A 34 16.66 1.84 -1.61
N LEU A 35 15.97 1.14 -0.70
CA LEU A 35 16.38 1.05 0.70
C LEU A 35 17.57 0.08 0.86
N THR A 36 18.36 0.27 1.91
CA THR A 36 19.37 -0.73 2.27
C THR A 36 18.69 -2.03 2.69
N ALA A 37 19.40 -3.16 2.60
CA ALA A 37 18.86 -4.47 3.00
C ALA A 37 18.29 -4.43 4.43
N ARG A 38 19.04 -3.86 5.39
CA ARG A 38 18.59 -3.74 6.78
C ARG A 38 17.33 -2.88 6.94
N GLN A 39 17.24 -1.75 6.23
CA GLN A 39 16.04 -0.90 6.26
C GLN A 39 14.81 -1.66 5.74
N ARG A 40 14.95 -2.35 4.61
CA ARG A 40 13.88 -3.16 4.02
C ARG A 40 13.46 -4.30 4.94
N THR A 41 14.41 -5.05 5.49
CA THR A 41 14.12 -6.17 6.40
C THR A 41 13.33 -5.71 7.62
N VAL A 42 13.69 -4.59 8.24
CA VAL A 42 12.94 -4.04 9.38
C VAL A 42 11.49 -3.71 9.00
N LEU A 43 11.26 -3.14 7.82
CA LEU A 43 9.91 -2.83 7.35
C LEU A 43 9.10 -4.10 7.03
N VAL A 44 9.71 -5.09 6.38
CA VAL A 44 9.04 -6.36 6.07
C VAL A 44 8.60 -7.04 7.37
N LEU A 45 9.51 -7.22 8.31
CA LEU A 45 9.19 -7.87 9.58
C LEU A 45 8.13 -7.10 10.39
N ARG A 46 8.16 -5.75 10.38
CA ARG A 46 7.20 -4.94 11.16
C ARG A 46 5.81 -4.85 10.54
N TYR A 47 5.69 -4.81 9.20
CA TYR A 47 4.45 -4.43 8.52
C TYR A 47 3.90 -5.50 7.57
N PHE A 48 4.73 -6.42 7.08
CA PHE A 48 4.26 -7.55 6.25
C PHE A 48 4.06 -8.81 7.09
N GLU A 49 4.91 -9.01 8.10
CA GLU A 49 4.84 -10.15 9.02
C GLU A 49 4.19 -9.78 10.38
N ASP A 50 3.76 -8.53 10.55
CA ASP A 50 3.12 -8.00 11.76
C ASP A 50 3.87 -8.27 13.08
N LEU A 51 5.19 -8.45 13.03
CA LEU A 51 5.99 -8.76 14.22
C LEU A 51 6.22 -7.52 15.08
N PRO A 52 6.08 -7.58 16.41
CA PRO A 52 6.36 -6.44 17.28
C PRO A 52 7.85 -6.09 17.30
N GLU A 53 8.19 -4.86 17.70
CA GLU A 53 9.58 -4.36 17.65
C GLU A 53 10.57 -5.20 18.45
N ALA A 54 10.13 -5.81 19.56
CA ALA A 54 10.94 -6.69 20.39
C ALA A 54 11.34 -7.97 19.66
N ASP A 55 10.41 -8.57 18.89
CA ASP A 55 10.70 -9.77 18.10
C ASP A 55 11.61 -9.45 16.92
N VAL A 56 11.39 -8.31 16.26
CA VAL A 56 12.29 -7.84 15.19
C VAL A 56 13.70 -7.61 15.74
N ALA A 57 13.82 -7.00 16.93
CA ALA A 57 15.11 -6.77 17.58
C ALA A 57 15.84 -8.08 17.89
N ARG A 58 15.10 -9.08 18.40
CA ARG A 58 15.62 -10.43 18.66
C ARG A 58 16.08 -11.14 17.38
N ILE A 59 15.27 -11.11 16.31
CA ILE A 59 15.60 -11.73 15.02
C ILE A 59 16.85 -11.09 14.41
N LEU A 60 17.00 -9.77 14.52
CA LEU A 60 18.11 -9.02 13.91
C LEU A 60 19.33 -8.87 14.82
N GLY A 61 19.30 -9.41 16.04
CA GLY A 61 20.39 -9.32 17.02
C GLY A 61 20.74 -7.88 17.39
N CYS A 62 19.75 -7.01 17.57
CA CYS A 62 19.96 -5.60 17.91
C CYS A 62 19.01 -5.10 19.00
N SER A 63 19.14 -3.84 19.42
CA SER A 63 18.24 -3.24 20.41
C SER A 63 16.90 -2.82 19.80
N VAL A 64 15.84 -2.78 20.62
CA VAL A 64 14.53 -2.21 20.22
C VAL A 64 14.67 -0.75 19.77
N GLY A 65 15.56 0.04 20.40
CA GLY A 65 15.87 1.40 19.95
C GLY A 65 16.49 1.47 18.55
N THR A 66 17.32 0.48 18.19
CA THR A 66 17.86 0.33 16.83
C THR A 66 16.73 0.01 15.83
N VAL A 67 15.78 -0.85 16.19
CA VAL A 67 14.60 -1.12 15.35
C VAL A 67 13.78 0.15 15.14
N ARG A 68 13.37 0.85 16.22
CA ARG A 68 12.60 2.11 16.14
C ARG A 68 13.27 3.15 15.26
N SER A 69 14.54 3.43 15.52
CA SER A 69 15.28 4.45 14.76
C SER A 69 15.49 4.04 13.31
N THR A 70 15.66 2.75 13.02
CA THR A 70 15.73 2.24 11.64
C THR A 70 14.38 2.33 10.94
N THR A 71 13.28 1.96 11.59
CA THR A 71 11.91 2.13 11.07
C THR A 71 11.66 3.59 10.71
N HIS A 72 11.91 4.51 11.64
CA HIS A 72 11.70 5.94 11.43
C HIS A 72 12.50 6.45 10.22
N ARG A 73 13.81 6.16 10.17
CA ARG A 73 14.67 6.56 9.03
C ARG A 73 14.23 5.92 7.72
N SER A 74 13.78 4.67 7.74
CA SER A 74 13.33 3.95 6.54
C SER A 74 12.05 4.57 5.98
N LEU A 75 11.06 4.85 6.84
CA LEU A 75 9.82 5.53 6.44
C LEU A 75 10.08 6.96 5.94
N ALA A 76 10.94 7.72 6.62
CA ALA A 76 11.36 9.04 6.14
C ALA A 76 11.99 8.96 4.75
N ARG A 77 12.87 7.97 4.53
CA ARG A 77 13.51 7.77 3.23
C ARG A 77 12.51 7.35 2.16
N LEU A 78 11.54 6.48 2.46
CA LEU A 78 10.49 6.14 1.50
C LEU A 78 9.67 7.36 1.06
N ARG A 79 9.31 8.26 1.99
CA ARG A 79 8.61 9.52 1.66
C ARG A 79 9.40 10.41 0.70
N THR A 80 10.73 10.41 0.79
CA THR A 80 11.59 11.13 -0.15
C THR A 80 11.76 10.39 -1.49
N LEU A 81 11.78 9.06 -1.48
CA LEU A 81 12.06 8.25 -2.65
C LEU A 81 10.85 8.07 -3.58
N ALA A 82 9.63 8.11 -3.03
CA ALA A 82 8.39 7.94 -3.76
C ALA A 82 7.28 8.87 -3.21
N PRO A 83 7.41 10.20 -3.39
CA PRO A 83 6.38 11.16 -3.00
C PRO A 83 5.03 10.88 -3.68
N GLU A 84 5.04 10.32 -4.89
CA GLU A 84 3.85 9.95 -5.66
C GLU A 84 2.96 8.91 -4.96
N LEU A 85 3.50 8.08 -4.05
CA LEU A 85 2.67 7.16 -3.24
C LEU A 85 1.65 7.91 -2.39
N ALA A 86 1.94 9.14 -1.96
CA ALA A 86 0.98 9.95 -1.23
C ALA A 86 -0.19 10.42 -2.10
N ALA A 87 0.07 10.69 -3.38
CA ALA A 87 -0.94 11.10 -4.35
C ALA A 87 -1.81 9.92 -4.80
N LEU A 88 -1.20 8.74 -5.01
CA LEU A 88 -1.89 7.52 -5.43
C LEU A 88 -2.77 6.91 -4.33
N ASN A 89 -2.50 7.20 -3.05
CA ASN A 89 -3.29 6.73 -1.92
C ASN A 89 -4.31 7.79 -1.41
N ALA A 90 -4.48 8.90 -2.13
CA ALA A 90 -5.54 9.84 -1.80
C ALA A 90 -6.89 9.13 -2.01
N PRO A 91 -7.83 9.18 -1.04
CA PRO A 91 -9.16 8.64 -1.28
C PRO A 91 -9.70 9.33 -2.53
N SER A 92 -10.11 8.53 -3.52
CA SER A 92 -10.83 9.04 -4.69
C SER A 92 -11.90 9.98 -4.15
N ARG A 93 -11.79 11.27 -4.49
CA ARG A 93 -12.77 12.27 -4.02
C ARG A 93 -14.15 11.66 -4.27
N PRO A 94 -15.04 11.56 -3.27
CA PRO A 94 -16.37 11.02 -3.52
C PRO A 94 -16.93 11.84 -4.69
N SER A 95 -17.28 11.14 -5.77
CA SER A 95 -17.90 11.72 -6.95
C SER A 95 -18.98 12.67 -6.47
N ARG A 96 -18.83 13.97 -6.75
CA ARG A 96 -19.78 15.01 -6.31
C ARG A 96 -21.13 14.92 -7.02
N ASP A 97 -21.47 13.77 -7.59
CA ASP A 97 -22.68 13.53 -8.36
C ASP A 97 -23.86 13.09 -7.48
N PHE A 98 -23.67 12.93 -6.16
CA PHE A 98 -24.77 12.86 -5.21
C PHE A 98 -25.13 14.25 -4.67
N ALA A 99 -25.51 15.17 -5.56
CA ALA A 99 -26.34 16.28 -5.13
C ALA A 99 -27.72 15.70 -4.77
N PRO A 100 -28.23 15.86 -3.54
CA PRO A 100 -29.60 15.48 -3.26
C PRO A 100 -30.49 16.38 -4.12
N VAL A 101 -31.24 15.79 -5.05
CA VAL A 101 -32.30 16.51 -5.76
C VAL A 101 -33.32 16.90 -4.70
N GLU A 102 -33.33 18.16 -4.29
CA GLU A 102 -34.38 18.72 -3.46
C GLU A 102 -35.69 18.63 -4.25
N VAL A 103 -36.50 17.62 -3.93
CA VAL A 103 -37.91 17.56 -4.34
C VAL A 103 -38.64 18.63 -3.52
N ARG A 104 -38.80 19.81 -4.11
CA ARG A 104 -39.69 20.83 -3.54
C ARG A 104 -41.14 20.36 -3.63
N PRO A 105 -41.97 20.62 -2.61
CA PRO A 105 -43.38 20.24 -2.58
C PRO A 105 -44.21 21.01 -3.62
#